data_AF-A0A0B7N616-F1
#
_entry.id   AF-A0A0B7N616-F1
#
_cell.length_a   1.000
_cell.length_b   1.000
_cell.length_c   1.000
_cell.angle_alpha   90.00
_cell.angle_beta   90.00
_cell.angle_gamma   90.00
#
_symmetry.space_group_name_H-M   'P 1'
#
loop_
_entity.id
_entity.type
_entity.pdbx_description
1 polymer ?
#
loop_
_entity_poly.entity_id
_entity_poly.type
_entity_poly.pdbx_seq_one_letter_code
_entity_poly.pdbx_strand_id
1 'polypeptide(L)'
;MLLSGLAVIYIAILSQETLYIHPKIVYTSNNPSIFSFTPDKLVLTTVGAYIYLTAFKFEALNPKNRGSVVGTGRLKLGVHGLVKQVKRPISHLLTEKELLETDGWAPCFEHALKGSASKVSTRSNYNRDSQTQFAVLYHQIEDDNLYHYVRVYYTTFDEDKVTFEYKDIQLPGTTWVDEISLENSSLLYSRDPDQYEFHIMTLPSTFTQLPHKTLSSNYSIEQGRLVEVNAENKPVKTWIQREKGKSEYPVYNDESIDYVGLADATNYQNAKQQIKKVEMPELHSSVSPSSSTIVFPYIKNKFITLDFTDRIDILMRIKKERERLYSNNGRKSFLNEYYYWQGYETVDAEIKGLQQNDKADMLALWTEFNYVYIYGRKKQEHKPESMLGKIDRWIDYWLSETSEEERKLEETYFPAPWQLEMAISPIKDIYGVVKDIGTALFWSDDRDAQYICRLSLN
;
A
#
# COMPACT_ATOMS: atom_id res chain seq x y z
N MET A 1 -14.25 5.66 48.16
CA MET A 1 -13.93 4.47 47.32
C MET A 1 -14.10 4.71 45.82
N LEU A 2 -15.19 5.35 45.36
CA LEU A 2 -15.36 5.64 43.93
C LEU A 2 -14.31 6.62 43.38
N LEU A 3 -14.03 7.69 44.13
CA LEU A 3 -12.98 8.68 43.81
C LEU A 3 -11.56 8.08 43.79
N SER A 4 -11.26 7.14 44.69
CA SER A 4 -9.97 6.44 44.69
C SER A 4 -9.84 5.47 43.52
N GLY A 5 -10.94 4.84 43.08
CA GLY A 5 -10.96 4.02 41.86
C GLY A 5 -10.72 4.83 40.59
N LEU A 6 -11.39 5.98 40.45
CA LEU A 6 -11.18 6.89 39.32
C LEU A 6 -9.77 7.48 39.29
N ALA A 7 -9.20 7.82 40.45
CA ALA A 7 -7.82 8.32 40.53
C ALA A 7 -6.79 7.26 40.10
N VAL A 8 -6.99 5.98 40.48
CA VAL A 8 -6.10 4.89 40.05
C VAL A 8 -6.21 4.63 38.55
N ILE A 9 -7.41 4.68 37.98
CA ILE A 9 -7.61 4.58 36.52
C ILE A 9 -6.92 5.75 35.81
N TYR A 10 -7.08 6.97 36.32
CA TYR A 10 -6.46 8.16 35.71
C TYR A 10 -4.93 8.14 35.81
N ILE A 11 -4.38 7.69 36.94
CA ILE A 11 -2.94 7.48 37.12
C ILE A 11 -2.43 6.34 36.23
N ALA A 12 -3.17 5.24 36.09
CA ALA A 12 -2.80 4.15 35.18
C ALA A 12 -2.81 4.61 33.71
N ILE A 13 -3.80 5.41 33.30
CA ILE A 13 -3.87 6.00 31.95
C ILE A 13 -2.71 6.98 31.72
N LEU A 14 -2.43 7.87 32.67
CA LEU A 14 -1.29 8.81 32.60
C LEU A 14 0.06 8.10 32.63
N SER A 15 0.16 6.96 33.32
CA SER A 15 1.39 6.16 33.38
C SER A 15 1.55 5.22 32.18
N GLN A 16 0.49 5.07 31.37
CA GLN A 16 0.48 4.37 30.09
C GLN A 16 0.84 5.27 28.90
N GLU A 17 1.27 6.52 29.14
CA GLU A 17 2.09 7.26 28.15
C GLU A 17 3.38 6.47 27.93
N THR A 18 3.25 5.47 27.09
CA THR A 18 4.34 4.68 26.55
C THR A 18 5.22 5.69 25.82
N LEU A 19 6.35 6.00 26.45
CA LEU A 19 7.44 6.72 25.80
C LEU A 19 7.90 5.84 24.65
N TYR A 20 7.25 5.97 23.50
CA TYR A 20 7.66 5.31 22.28
C TYR A 20 9.09 5.73 21.99
N ILE A 21 9.96 4.74 21.79
CA ILE A 21 11.36 5.01 21.52
C ILE A 21 11.40 5.83 20.22
N HIS A 22 11.91 7.06 20.29
CA HIS A 22 12.14 7.84 19.09
C HIS A 22 13.45 7.37 18.44
N PRO A 23 13.46 7.10 17.12
CA PRO A 23 14.71 6.76 16.46
C PRO A 23 15.64 7.98 16.56
N LYS A 24 16.92 7.72 16.80
CA LYS A 24 17.93 8.77 16.64
C LYS A 24 17.88 9.19 15.18
N ILE A 25 17.40 10.41 14.92
CA ILE A 25 17.45 11.01 13.59
C ILE A 25 18.93 11.07 13.21
N VAL A 26 19.35 10.18 12.32
CA VAL A 26 20.75 10.12 11.87
C VAL A 26 21.03 11.30 10.94
N TYR A 27 20.03 11.74 10.17
CA TYR A 27 20.19 12.82 9.21
C TYR A 27 18.84 13.39 8.73
N THR A 28 18.85 14.70 8.42
CA THR A 28 17.78 15.41 7.71
C THR A 28 18.40 16.24 6.60
N SER A 29 18.01 16.02 5.33
CA SER A 29 18.52 16.85 4.23
C SER A 29 17.74 18.15 4.11
N ASN A 30 18.46 19.27 4.09
CA ASN A 30 17.96 20.48 3.45
C ASN A 30 18.07 20.26 1.93
N ASN A 31 16.93 20.05 1.27
CA ASN A 31 16.86 19.62 -0.13
C ASN A 31 17.53 20.65 -1.07
N PRO A 32 18.56 20.27 -1.84
CA PRO A 32 18.77 20.92 -3.13
C PRO A 32 17.63 20.58 -4.09
N SER A 33 17.35 21.45 -5.06
CA SER A 33 16.37 21.19 -6.11
C SER A 33 16.92 20.16 -7.11
N ILE A 34 16.96 18.90 -6.71
CA ILE A 34 17.32 17.74 -7.58
C ILE A 34 16.43 17.72 -8.83
N PHE A 35 15.18 18.16 -8.66
CA PHE A 35 14.19 18.25 -9.73
C PHE A 35 13.99 19.71 -10.14
N SER A 36 13.84 19.93 -11.44
CA SER A 36 13.48 21.22 -12.05
C SER A 36 11.99 21.57 -11.84
N PHE A 37 11.22 20.69 -11.20
CA PHE A 37 9.78 20.81 -10.99
C PHE A 37 9.40 20.32 -9.59
N THR A 38 8.25 20.77 -9.09
CA THR A 38 7.65 20.25 -7.86
C THR A 38 6.95 18.92 -8.16
N PRO A 39 7.45 17.79 -7.63
CA PRO A 39 6.87 16.47 -7.89
C PRO A 39 5.51 16.32 -7.20
N ASP A 40 4.56 15.70 -7.89
CA ASP A 40 3.26 15.33 -7.32
C ASP A 40 3.36 14.00 -6.54
N LYS A 41 4.31 13.15 -6.91
CA LYS A 41 4.63 11.90 -6.19
C LYS A 41 6.12 11.60 -6.23
N LEU A 42 6.65 11.03 -5.15
CA LEU A 42 8.01 10.53 -5.03
C LEU A 42 7.99 9.05 -4.67
N VAL A 43 8.89 8.28 -5.27
CA VAL A 43 9.06 6.85 -5.00
C VAL A 43 10.52 6.56 -4.75
N LEU A 44 10.80 5.81 -3.68
CA LEU A 44 12.13 5.27 -3.37
C LEU A 44 12.17 3.78 -3.64
N THR A 45 13.24 3.35 -4.29
CA THR A 45 13.52 1.94 -4.57
C THR A 45 15.01 1.67 -4.41
N THR A 46 15.38 0.43 -4.17
CA THR A 46 16.78 -0.01 -4.08
C THR A 46 17.06 -1.09 -5.12
N VAL A 47 18.19 -0.98 -5.82
CA VAL A 47 18.67 -2.02 -6.75
C VAL A 47 20.17 -2.17 -6.58
N GLY A 48 20.60 -3.36 -6.18
CA GLY A 48 22.00 -3.62 -5.85
C GLY A 48 22.50 -2.64 -4.79
N ALA A 49 23.65 -2.00 -5.06
CA ALA A 49 24.27 -1.04 -4.15
C ALA A 49 23.75 0.41 -4.26
N TYR A 50 22.64 0.63 -4.99
CA TYR A 50 22.12 1.98 -5.26
C TYR A 50 20.69 2.16 -4.75
N ILE A 51 20.42 3.36 -4.23
CA ILE A 51 19.08 3.88 -4.02
C ILE A 51 18.66 4.71 -5.24
N TYR A 52 17.41 4.58 -5.65
CA TYR A 52 16.80 5.29 -6.76
C TYR A 52 15.63 6.12 -6.24
N LEU A 53 15.63 7.40 -6.60
CA LEU A 53 14.54 8.31 -6.33
C LEU A 53 13.86 8.67 -7.65
N THR A 54 12.59 8.31 -7.76
CA THR A 54 11.77 8.60 -8.94
C THR A 54 10.72 9.65 -8.58
N ALA A 55 10.75 10.76 -9.31
CA ALA A 55 9.81 11.85 -9.22
C ALA A 55 8.82 11.83 -10.38
N PHE A 56 7.56 12.07 -10.04
CA PHE A 56 6.45 12.12 -10.98
C PHE A 56 5.82 13.50 -10.95
N LYS A 57 5.65 14.11 -12.12
CA LYS A 57 4.72 15.23 -12.34
C LYS A 57 3.57 14.70 -13.15
N PHE A 58 2.36 14.75 -12.62
CA PHE A 58 1.15 14.26 -13.29
C PHE A 58 0.74 15.19 -14.43
N GLU A 59 0.94 16.50 -14.22
CA GLU A 59 0.59 17.54 -15.17
C GLU A 59 1.75 18.52 -15.36
N ALA A 60 2.56 18.29 -16.39
CA ALA A 60 3.55 19.22 -16.91
C ALA A 60 3.02 19.89 -18.17
N LEU A 61 3.26 21.21 -18.31
CA LEU A 61 2.90 21.96 -19.52
C LEU A 61 3.73 21.43 -20.69
N ASN A 62 3.06 21.03 -21.77
CA ASN A 62 3.77 20.63 -22.98
C ASN A 62 4.35 21.88 -23.64
N PRO A 63 5.69 22.01 -23.83
CA PRO A 63 6.28 23.21 -24.42
C PRO A 63 5.79 23.49 -25.84
N LYS A 64 5.24 22.50 -26.54
CA LYS A 64 4.62 22.66 -27.87
C LYS A 64 3.29 23.39 -27.81
N ASN A 65 2.57 23.27 -26.70
CA ASN A 65 1.31 23.95 -26.48
C ASN A 65 1.63 25.25 -25.74
N ARG A 66 1.25 26.40 -26.30
CA ARG A 66 1.58 27.75 -25.80
C ARG A 66 0.87 28.09 -24.47
N GLY A 67 0.89 27.19 -23.50
CA GLY A 67 0.19 27.29 -22.22
C GLY A 67 -1.32 27.03 -22.28
N SER A 68 -1.88 26.68 -23.44
CA SER A 68 -3.30 26.33 -23.54
C SER A 68 -3.53 24.93 -22.97
N VAL A 69 -4.13 24.88 -21.78
CA VAL A 69 -4.62 23.66 -21.13
C VAL A 69 -6.14 23.69 -21.19
N VAL A 70 -6.75 22.63 -21.72
CA VAL A 70 -8.21 22.51 -21.86
C VAL A 70 -8.68 21.23 -21.21
N GLY A 71 -9.69 21.30 -20.34
CA GLY A 71 -10.24 20.14 -19.65
C GLY A 71 -10.46 20.40 -18.16
N THR A 72 -11.13 19.46 -17.48
CA THR A 72 -11.46 19.53 -16.06
C THR A 72 -10.99 18.27 -15.34
N GLY A 73 -10.57 18.42 -14.09
CA GLY A 73 -10.08 17.30 -13.27
C GLY A 73 -8.81 16.66 -13.84
N ARG A 74 -8.78 15.33 -13.86
CA ARG A 74 -7.63 14.51 -14.31
C ARG A 74 -7.50 14.40 -15.84
N LEU A 75 -8.54 14.81 -16.57
CA LEU A 75 -8.58 14.76 -18.03
C LEU A 75 -8.31 16.15 -18.61
N LYS A 76 -7.05 16.38 -19.00
CA LYS A 76 -6.61 17.67 -19.55
C LYS A 76 -5.86 17.45 -20.86
N LEU A 77 -6.29 18.18 -21.88
CA LEU A 77 -5.54 18.40 -23.11
C LEU A 77 -4.46 19.44 -22.86
N GLY A 78 -3.34 19.29 -23.56
CA GLY A 78 -2.25 20.27 -23.51
C GLY A 78 -1.19 19.98 -22.46
N VAL A 79 -1.42 19.02 -21.57
CA VAL A 79 -0.49 18.58 -20.53
C VAL A 79 0.06 17.19 -20.81
N HIS A 80 1.16 16.86 -20.15
CA HIS A 80 1.74 15.52 -20.16
C HIS A 80 2.31 15.17 -18.80
N GLY A 81 2.38 13.89 -18.47
CA GLY A 81 3.11 13.42 -17.30
C GLY A 81 4.62 13.47 -17.53
N LEU A 82 5.39 13.77 -16.50
CA LEU A 82 6.85 13.73 -16.49
C LEU A 82 7.32 12.72 -15.44
N VAL A 83 8.25 11.85 -15.81
CA VAL A 83 8.89 10.89 -14.91
C VAL A 83 10.38 11.13 -14.94
N LYS A 84 10.97 11.46 -13.79
CA LYS A 84 12.41 11.70 -13.67
C LYS A 84 12.99 10.83 -12.57
N GLN A 85 14.07 10.12 -12.87
CA GLN A 85 14.74 9.27 -11.90
C GLN A 85 16.19 9.70 -11.72
N VAL A 86 16.63 9.68 -10.47
CA VAL A 86 18.02 9.87 -10.05
C VAL A 86 18.45 8.70 -9.17
N LYS A 87 19.76 8.45 -9.06
CA LYS A 87 20.32 7.40 -8.20
C LYS A 87 21.50 7.88 -7.37
N ARG A 88 21.73 7.20 -6.24
CA ARG A 88 22.88 7.42 -5.35
C ARG A 88 23.37 6.09 -4.75
N PRO A 89 24.68 5.89 -4.54
CA PRO A 89 25.18 4.72 -3.82
C PRO A 89 24.68 4.68 -2.37
N ILE A 90 24.26 3.50 -1.89
CA ILE A 90 23.78 3.30 -0.51
C ILE A 90 24.90 3.57 0.51
N SER A 91 26.14 3.20 0.18
CA SER A 91 27.31 3.45 1.03
C SER A 91 27.48 4.93 1.40
N HIS A 92 27.08 5.85 0.52
CA HIS A 92 27.20 7.30 0.72
C HIS A 92 26.09 7.87 1.63
N LEU A 93 25.06 7.09 1.97
CA LEU A 93 23.99 7.52 2.87
C LEU A 93 24.37 7.40 4.36
N LEU A 94 25.39 6.62 4.67
CA LEU A 94 25.78 6.28 6.05
C LEU A 94 26.91 7.17 6.60
N THR A 95 27.48 8.06 5.78
CA THR A 95 28.63 8.91 6.13
C THR A 95 28.24 10.38 6.21
N GLU A 96 28.30 10.97 7.42
CA GLU A 96 27.93 12.37 7.74
C GLU A 96 28.52 13.42 6.79
N LYS A 97 29.71 13.17 6.24
CA LYS A 97 30.50 14.16 5.50
C LYS A 97 30.03 14.40 4.05
N GLU A 98 29.36 13.43 3.43
CA GLU A 98 28.90 13.51 2.02
C GLU A 98 27.40 13.80 1.91
N LEU A 99 26.71 13.92 3.05
CA LEU A 99 25.28 14.17 3.10
C LEU A 99 24.92 15.65 2.86
N LEU A 100 25.88 16.57 2.97
CA LEU A 100 25.66 18.01 2.76
C LEU A 100 25.82 18.45 1.30
N GLU A 101 26.42 17.61 0.45
CA GLU A 101 26.67 17.94 -0.94
C GLU A 101 25.52 17.44 -1.83
N THR A 102 25.04 18.35 -2.67
CA THR A 102 24.03 18.10 -3.71
C THR A 102 24.49 17.12 -4.78
N ASP A 103 25.79 16.83 -4.79
CA ASP A 103 26.55 16.23 -5.89
C ASP A 103 26.51 14.69 -5.89
N GLY A 104 25.80 14.07 -4.93
CA GLY A 104 25.71 12.62 -4.82
C GLY A 104 24.65 11.96 -5.71
N TRP A 105 23.69 12.72 -6.26
CA TRP A 105 22.61 12.17 -7.09
C TRP A 105 22.96 12.24 -8.58
N ALA A 106 23.06 11.08 -9.22
CA ALA A 106 23.27 10.97 -10.66
C ALA A 106 21.94 10.80 -11.40
N PRO A 107 21.67 11.55 -12.49
CA PRO A 107 20.47 11.36 -13.30
C PRO A 107 20.48 9.98 -13.97
N CYS A 108 19.33 9.31 -13.97
CA CYS A 108 19.12 8.04 -14.67
C CYS A 108 18.39 8.28 -15.99
N PHE A 109 17.18 8.84 -15.92
CA PHE A 109 16.38 9.19 -17.08
C PHE A 109 15.37 10.29 -16.76
N GLU A 110 14.84 10.90 -17.81
CA GLU A 110 13.74 11.85 -17.78
C GLU A 110 12.83 11.55 -18.98
N HIS A 111 11.59 11.15 -18.72
CA HIS A 111 10.63 10.73 -19.73
C HIS A 111 9.35 11.56 -19.65
N ALA A 112 8.93 12.09 -20.80
CA ALA A 112 7.60 12.63 -21.00
C ALA A 112 6.63 11.51 -21.43
N LEU A 113 5.47 11.45 -20.78
CA LEU A 113 4.35 10.61 -21.20
C LEU A 113 3.59 11.29 -22.36
N LYS A 114 2.77 10.54 -23.09
CA LYS A 114 1.99 11.12 -24.20
C LYS A 114 0.77 11.91 -23.75
N GLY A 115 0.36 11.77 -22.49
CA GLY A 115 -0.72 12.54 -21.87
C GLY A 115 -0.56 12.61 -20.35
N SER A 116 -1.58 13.08 -19.63
CA SER A 116 -1.50 13.31 -18.18
C SER A 116 -1.34 11.99 -17.41
N ALA A 117 -0.41 11.96 -16.46
CA ALA A 117 -0.36 10.87 -15.49
C ALA A 117 -1.45 11.08 -14.43
N SER A 118 -1.95 9.99 -13.86
CA SER A 118 -3.01 10.02 -12.85
C SER A 118 -2.68 9.18 -11.63
N LYS A 119 -2.01 8.03 -11.82
CA LYS A 119 -1.64 7.13 -10.72
C LYS A 119 -0.28 6.50 -10.95
N VAL A 120 0.38 6.17 -9.84
CA VAL A 120 1.64 5.42 -9.82
C VAL A 120 1.49 4.28 -8.84
N SER A 121 1.79 3.07 -9.29
CA SER A 121 1.90 1.88 -8.46
C SER A 121 3.34 1.41 -8.41
N THR A 122 3.79 1.00 -7.23
CA THR A 122 5.16 0.56 -7.00
C THR A 122 5.16 -0.88 -6.55
N ARG A 123 5.95 -1.72 -7.20
CA ARG A 123 6.13 -3.10 -6.75
C ARG A 123 7.17 -3.12 -5.63
N SER A 124 6.79 -3.63 -4.46
CA SER A 124 7.73 -3.95 -3.38
C SER A 124 8.47 -5.24 -3.72
N ASN A 125 9.42 -5.18 -4.66
CA ASN A 125 10.19 -6.35 -5.06
C ASN A 125 11.52 -6.39 -4.29
N TYR A 126 11.69 -7.38 -3.41
CA TYR A 126 12.85 -7.51 -2.53
C TYR A 126 13.69 -8.76 -2.81
N ASN A 127 13.38 -9.54 -3.84
CA ASN A 127 14.35 -10.55 -4.25
C ASN A 127 15.55 -9.80 -4.83
N ARG A 128 16.73 -9.95 -4.19
CA ARG A 128 17.97 -9.22 -4.50
C ARG A 128 18.38 -9.33 -5.98
N ASP A 129 17.86 -10.34 -6.68
CA ASP A 129 18.10 -10.62 -8.10
C ASP A 129 17.01 -10.11 -9.06
N SER A 130 15.91 -9.52 -8.59
CA SER A 130 14.76 -9.24 -9.45
C SER A 130 14.37 -7.77 -9.48
N GLN A 131 14.64 -7.18 -10.63
CA GLN A 131 14.00 -6.03 -11.26
C GLN A 131 13.12 -5.15 -10.36
N THR A 132 13.56 -3.91 -10.10
CA THR A 132 12.63 -2.87 -9.64
C THR A 132 11.61 -2.62 -10.72
N GLN A 133 10.34 -2.68 -10.36
CA GLN A 133 9.26 -2.35 -11.28
C GLN A 133 8.30 -1.34 -10.64
N PHE A 134 7.93 -0.33 -11.40
CA PHE A 134 6.84 0.56 -11.05
C PHE A 134 6.03 0.86 -12.30
N ALA A 135 4.75 1.11 -12.11
CA ALA A 135 3.79 1.37 -13.17
C ALA A 135 3.25 2.80 -13.03
N VAL A 136 3.06 3.47 -14.16
CA VAL A 136 2.44 4.79 -14.24
C VAL A 136 1.22 4.70 -15.15
N LEU A 137 0.05 4.97 -14.58
CA LEU A 137 -1.19 5.15 -15.34
C LEU A 137 -1.20 6.56 -15.92
N TYR A 138 -1.47 6.66 -17.22
CA TYR A 138 -1.66 7.92 -17.91
C TYR A 138 -2.75 7.82 -18.97
N HIS A 139 -3.31 8.98 -19.30
CA HIS A 139 -4.46 9.11 -20.18
C HIS A 139 -4.07 9.94 -21.41
N GLN A 140 -4.41 9.43 -22.59
CA GLN A 140 -4.18 10.14 -23.85
C GLN A 140 -5.52 10.34 -24.55
N ILE A 141 -5.78 11.58 -24.98
CA ILE A 141 -6.89 11.88 -25.88
C ILE A 141 -6.33 12.04 -27.28
N GLU A 142 -6.85 11.26 -28.22
CA GLU A 142 -6.48 11.31 -29.64
C GLU A 142 -7.74 11.10 -30.49
N ASP A 143 -7.99 12.01 -31.43
CA ASP A 143 -9.18 12.01 -32.30
C ASP A 143 -10.50 11.83 -31.53
N ASP A 144 -10.70 12.63 -30.47
CA ASP A 144 -11.85 12.58 -29.56
C ASP A 144 -12.06 11.25 -28.81
N ASN A 145 -11.11 10.31 -28.92
CA ASN A 145 -11.13 9.05 -28.19
C ASN A 145 -10.21 9.13 -26.97
N LEU A 146 -10.69 8.58 -25.85
CA LEU A 146 -9.92 8.44 -24.62
C LEU A 146 -9.23 7.07 -24.57
N TYR A 147 -7.92 7.09 -24.37
CA TYR A 147 -7.10 5.90 -24.21
C TYR A 147 -6.41 5.89 -22.86
N HIS A 148 -6.40 4.71 -22.23
CA HIS A 148 -5.79 4.45 -20.95
C HIS A 148 -4.51 3.63 -21.16
N TYR A 149 -3.38 4.13 -20.68
CA TYR A 149 -2.10 3.46 -20.81
C TYR A 149 -1.44 3.28 -19.46
N VAL A 150 -0.78 2.14 -19.28
CA VAL A 150 0.10 1.87 -18.15
C VAL A 150 1.51 1.68 -18.66
N ARG A 151 2.41 2.59 -18.28
CA ARG A 151 3.84 2.43 -18.52
C ARG A 151 4.46 1.66 -17.37
N VAL A 152 4.92 0.45 -17.63
CA VAL A 152 5.64 -0.35 -16.64
C VAL A 152 7.14 -0.19 -16.88
N TYR A 153 7.82 0.36 -15.89
CA TYR A 153 9.28 0.43 -15.83
C TYR A 153 9.81 -0.84 -15.18
N TYR A 154 10.94 -1.35 -15.68
CA TYR A 154 11.65 -2.49 -15.12
C TYR A 154 13.14 -2.32 -15.32
N THR A 155 13.95 -2.92 -14.45
CA THR A 155 15.39 -2.95 -14.68
C THR A 155 15.82 -4.13 -15.54
N THR A 156 16.86 -3.94 -16.32
CA THR A 156 17.60 -5.00 -17.00
C THR A 156 19.06 -4.93 -16.57
N PHE A 157 19.73 -6.08 -16.59
CA PHE A 157 21.14 -6.19 -16.25
C PHE A 157 21.90 -6.50 -17.53
N ASP A 158 22.80 -5.60 -17.89
CA ASP A 158 23.71 -5.75 -19.03
C ASP A 158 25.13 -5.52 -18.53
N GLU A 159 25.99 -6.54 -18.56
CA GLU A 159 27.39 -6.46 -18.12
C GLU A 159 27.58 -5.74 -16.75
N ASP A 160 26.85 -6.17 -15.71
CA ASP A 160 26.81 -5.59 -14.36
C ASP A 160 26.26 -4.15 -14.25
N LYS A 161 25.78 -3.57 -15.36
CA LYS A 161 25.11 -2.28 -15.38
C LYS A 161 23.60 -2.46 -15.31
N VAL A 162 23.01 -1.87 -14.28
CA VAL A 162 21.56 -1.73 -14.17
C VAL A 162 21.09 -0.63 -15.11
N THR A 163 20.21 -0.98 -16.06
CA THR A 163 19.50 -0.01 -16.92
C THR A 163 18.00 -0.10 -16.68
N PHE A 164 17.31 1.03 -16.82
CA PHE A 164 15.85 1.08 -16.71
C PHE A 164 15.23 1.10 -18.10
N GLU A 165 14.38 0.12 -18.34
CA GLU A 165 13.60 -0.03 -19.56
C GLU A 165 12.11 0.07 -19.23
N TYR A 166 11.29 0.27 -20.26
CA TYR A 166 9.84 0.34 -20.07
C TYR A 166 9.07 -0.29 -21.23
N LYS A 167 7.81 -0.64 -20.97
CA LYS A 167 6.81 -0.95 -21.99
C LYS A 167 5.50 -0.23 -21.67
N ASP A 168 4.85 0.25 -22.73
CA ASP A 168 3.51 0.83 -22.63
C ASP A 168 2.47 -0.25 -22.89
N ILE A 169 1.48 -0.34 -22.02
CA ILE A 169 0.36 -1.26 -22.11
C ILE A 169 -0.91 -0.45 -22.29
N GLN A 170 -1.66 -0.69 -23.37
CA GLN A 170 -2.98 -0.10 -23.53
C GLN A 170 -4.01 -0.92 -22.74
N LEU A 171 -4.71 -0.27 -21.81
CA LEU A 171 -5.83 -0.88 -21.10
C LEU A 171 -7.08 -0.86 -22.00
N PRO A 172 -7.95 -1.89 -21.89
CA PRO A 172 -9.10 -2.03 -22.77
C PRO A 172 -10.22 -1.05 -22.38
N GLY A 173 -11.06 -0.75 -23.36
CA GLY A 173 -12.28 0.02 -23.15
C GLY A 173 -12.04 1.53 -23.05
N THR A 174 -13.16 2.25 -22.97
CA THR A 174 -13.22 3.72 -22.94
C THR A 174 -13.66 4.26 -21.57
N THR A 175 -14.04 3.36 -20.67
CA THR A 175 -14.40 3.67 -19.28
C THR A 175 -13.16 4.11 -18.51
N TRP A 176 -13.31 5.16 -17.70
CA TRP A 176 -12.22 5.75 -16.94
C TRP A 176 -11.55 4.72 -16.05
N VAL A 177 -10.22 4.60 -16.11
CA VAL A 177 -9.43 3.79 -15.15
C VAL A 177 -8.99 4.71 -14.02
N ASP A 178 -9.37 4.36 -12.79
CA ASP A 178 -9.14 5.23 -11.63
C ASP A 178 -7.89 4.81 -10.84
N GLU A 179 -7.70 3.49 -10.65
CA GLU A 179 -6.61 2.93 -9.85
C GLU A 179 -5.89 1.79 -10.57
N ILE A 180 -4.61 1.61 -10.23
CA ILE A 180 -3.77 0.49 -10.69
C ILE A 180 -2.93 -0.08 -9.53
N SER A 181 -2.72 -1.40 -9.52
CA SER A 181 -1.72 -2.09 -8.68
C SER A 181 -0.86 -2.99 -9.55
N LEU A 182 0.46 -2.81 -9.51
CA LEU A 182 1.42 -3.65 -10.22
C LEU A 182 1.89 -4.81 -9.33
N GLU A 183 1.57 -6.03 -9.73
CA GLU A 183 1.98 -7.26 -9.05
C GLU A 183 3.09 -8.00 -9.81
N ASN A 184 3.51 -9.16 -9.30
CA ASN A 184 4.64 -9.92 -9.83
C ASN A 184 4.49 -10.34 -11.30
N SER A 185 3.28 -10.73 -11.70
CA SER A 185 2.96 -11.25 -13.04
C SER A 185 1.62 -10.72 -13.54
N SER A 186 1.10 -9.67 -12.93
CA SER A 186 -0.20 -9.11 -13.29
C SER A 186 -0.29 -7.63 -12.95
N LEU A 187 -1.24 -6.97 -13.60
CA LEU A 187 -1.66 -5.62 -13.32
C LEU A 187 -3.13 -5.69 -12.88
N LEU A 188 -3.42 -5.23 -11.67
CA LEU A 188 -4.78 -5.01 -11.21
C LEU A 188 -5.18 -3.58 -11.52
N TYR A 189 -6.43 -3.37 -11.89
CA TYR A 189 -6.96 -2.03 -12.09
C TYR A 189 -8.46 -1.96 -11.84
N SER A 190 -8.96 -0.79 -11.47
CA SER A 190 -10.39 -0.49 -11.32
C SER A 190 -10.82 0.60 -12.29
N ARG A 191 -12.08 0.55 -12.73
CA ARG A 191 -12.67 1.58 -13.59
C ARG A 191 -13.76 2.34 -12.85
N ASP A 192 -14.17 3.49 -13.38
CA ASP A 192 -15.36 4.22 -12.93
C ASP A 192 -16.48 4.08 -13.97
N PRO A 193 -17.65 3.50 -13.62
CA PRO A 193 -18.00 2.87 -12.34
C PRO A 193 -17.78 1.35 -12.35
N ASP A 194 -16.74 0.86 -11.67
CA ASP A 194 -16.64 -0.53 -11.21
C ASP A 194 -16.86 -0.53 -9.69
N GLN A 195 -18.13 -0.61 -9.27
CA GLN A 195 -18.43 -0.74 -7.85
C GLN A 195 -18.01 -2.14 -7.38
N TYR A 196 -16.90 -2.22 -6.65
CA TYR A 196 -16.35 -3.45 -6.03
C TYR A 196 -15.78 -4.50 -6.99
N GLU A 197 -15.50 -4.13 -8.25
CA GLU A 197 -14.87 -5.04 -9.21
C GLU A 197 -13.43 -4.60 -9.52
N PHE A 198 -12.54 -5.58 -9.61
CA PHE A 198 -11.17 -5.40 -10.08
C PHE A 198 -10.96 -6.22 -11.35
N HIS A 199 -10.20 -5.64 -12.26
CA HIS A 199 -9.75 -6.31 -13.46
C HIS A 199 -8.32 -6.78 -13.27
N ILE A 200 -8.01 -7.97 -13.76
CA ILE A 200 -6.68 -8.54 -13.68
C ILE A 200 -6.18 -8.77 -15.10
N MET A 201 -5.04 -8.16 -15.41
CA MET A 201 -4.32 -8.37 -16.67
C MET A 201 -3.03 -9.12 -16.36
N THR A 202 -2.92 -10.35 -16.84
CA THR A 202 -1.70 -11.14 -16.69
C THR A 202 -0.60 -10.61 -17.61
N LEU A 203 0.57 -10.33 -17.05
CA LEU A 203 1.77 -9.96 -17.79
C LEU A 203 2.48 -11.23 -18.25
N PRO A 204 2.90 -11.34 -19.52
CA PRO A 204 3.59 -12.54 -20.00
C PRO A 204 4.95 -12.69 -19.33
N SER A 205 5.44 -13.92 -19.20
CA SER A 205 6.79 -14.18 -18.68
C SER A 205 7.89 -13.53 -19.53
N THR A 206 7.62 -13.25 -20.80
CA THR A 206 8.50 -12.55 -21.74
C THR A 206 8.37 -11.03 -21.70
N PHE A 207 7.58 -10.46 -20.77
CA PHE A 207 7.32 -9.03 -20.70
C PHE A 207 8.59 -8.18 -20.63
N THR A 208 9.63 -8.69 -19.97
CA THR A 208 10.89 -7.98 -19.75
C THR A 208 11.92 -8.20 -20.86
N GLN A 209 11.58 -9.01 -21.87
CA GLN A 209 12.44 -9.27 -23.02
C GLN A 209 12.32 -8.17 -24.10
N LEU A 210 13.35 -8.04 -24.94
CA LEU A 210 13.34 -7.18 -26.11
C LEU A 210 12.15 -7.50 -27.05
N PRO A 211 11.64 -6.52 -27.82
CA PRO A 211 12.06 -5.11 -27.84
C PRO A 211 11.54 -4.32 -26.63
N HIS A 212 12.37 -3.41 -26.11
CA HIS A 212 11.97 -2.46 -25.06
C HIS A 212 11.40 -1.18 -25.69
N LYS A 213 10.70 -0.34 -24.90
CA LYS A 213 10.13 0.95 -25.33
C LYS A 213 9.09 0.80 -26.45
N THR A 214 8.40 -0.33 -26.48
CA THR A 214 7.34 -0.60 -27.45
C THR A 214 5.96 -0.49 -26.80
N LEU A 215 4.98 -0.14 -27.62
CA LEU A 215 3.58 -0.35 -27.27
C LEU A 215 3.28 -1.85 -27.38
N SER A 216 2.70 -2.42 -26.34
CA SER A 216 2.17 -3.78 -26.37
C SER A 216 0.65 -3.73 -26.33
N SER A 217 0.02 -4.17 -27.42
CA SER A 217 -1.40 -4.44 -27.50
C SER A 217 -1.62 -5.96 -27.42
N ASN A 218 -2.81 -6.39 -26.97
CA ASN A 218 -3.26 -7.79 -26.92
C ASN A 218 -2.80 -8.62 -25.71
N TYR A 219 -2.95 -8.10 -24.48
CA TYR A 219 -2.93 -8.96 -23.30
C TYR A 219 -4.31 -9.57 -23.05
N SER A 220 -4.35 -10.83 -22.61
CA SER A 220 -5.60 -11.45 -22.16
C SER A 220 -6.03 -10.80 -20.86
N ILE A 221 -7.27 -10.34 -20.82
CA ILE A 221 -7.82 -9.63 -19.67
C ILE A 221 -8.87 -10.53 -19.08
N GLU A 222 -8.61 -10.95 -17.85
CA GLU A 222 -9.56 -11.69 -17.07
C GLU A 222 -10.30 -10.66 -16.23
N GLN A 223 -11.61 -10.54 -16.45
CA GLN A 223 -12.46 -9.90 -15.44
C GLN A 223 -12.31 -10.75 -14.18
N GLY A 224 -12.15 -10.13 -13.00
CA GLY A 224 -11.98 -10.83 -11.72
C GLY A 224 -13.14 -11.75 -11.30
N ARG A 225 -14.06 -12.05 -12.22
CA ARG A 225 -15.17 -12.99 -12.11
C ARG A 225 -14.96 -14.19 -13.04
N LEU A 226 -13.92 -14.98 -12.78
CA LEU A 226 -13.79 -16.31 -13.38
C LEU A 226 -14.84 -17.23 -12.77
N VAL A 227 -16.04 -17.26 -13.37
CA VAL A 227 -16.89 -18.44 -13.31
C VAL A 227 -16.43 -19.30 -14.48
N GLU A 228 -15.49 -20.22 -14.27
CA GLU A 228 -15.35 -21.34 -15.21
C GLU A 228 -16.74 -21.97 -15.31
N VAL A 229 -17.36 -21.93 -16.48
CA VAL A 229 -18.68 -22.52 -16.68
C VAL A 229 -18.49 -23.84 -17.42
N ASN A 230 -19.00 -24.94 -16.88
CA ASN A 230 -18.93 -26.22 -17.57
C ASN A 230 -19.84 -26.19 -18.82
N ALA A 231 -19.77 -27.25 -19.65
CA ALA A 231 -20.60 -27.39 -20.85
C ALA A 231 -22.12 -27.29 -20.61
N GLU A 232 -22.57 -27.30 -19.35
CA GLU A 232 -23.97 -27.13 -18.94
C GLU A 232 -24.30 -25.71 -18.41
N ASN A 233 -23.41 -24.73 -18.58
CA ASN A 233 -23.54 -23.40 -17.99
C ASN A 233 -23.64 -23.37 -16.45
N LYS A 234 -23.08 -24.37 -15.74
CA LYS A 234 -22.92 -24.33 -14.27
C LYS A 234 -21.48 -23.92 -13.89
N PRO A 235 -21.29 -23.11 -12.84
CA PRO A 235 -19.96 -22.81 -12.27
C PRO A 235 -19.18 -24.09 -11.92
N VAL A 236 -18.02 -24.31 -12.53
CA VAL A 236 -17.02 -25.36 -12.22
C VAL A 236 -16.35 -25.07 -10.89
N LYS A 237 -16.11 -23.79 -10.59
CA LYS A 237 -15.57 -23.30 -9.33
C LYS A 237 -16.46 -22.18 -8.82
N THR A 238 -17.23 -22.45 -7.78
CA THR A 238 -17.90 -21.38 -7.03
C THR A 238 -16.87 -20.69 -6.16
N TRP A 239 -16.53 -19.45 -6.48
CA TRP A 239 -15.84 -18.56 -5.55
C TRP A 239 -16.60 -18.53 -4.23
N ILE A 240 -15.93 -18.88 -3.15
CA ILE A 240 -16.51 -18.80 -1.81
C ILE A 240 -16.26 -17.38 -1.31
N GLN A 241 -17.25 -16.52 -1.49
CA GLN A 241 -17.21 -15.20 -0.86
C GLN A 241 -17.16 -15.39 0.66
N ARG A 242 -16.16 -14.77 1.30
CA ARG A 242 -16.08 -14.68 2.75
C ARG A 242 -16.38 -13.25 3.16
N GLU A 243 -17.43 -13.09 3.95
CA GLU A 243 -17.73 -11.83 4.61
C GLU A 243 -17.19 -11.91 6.04
N LYS A 244 -16.25 -11.03 6.38
CA LYS A 244 -15.78 -10.88 7.76
C LYS A 244 -16.48 -9.71 8.40
N GLY A 245 -17.62 -10.01 9.03
CA GLY A 245 -18.44 -9.03 9.74
C GLY A 245 -19.16 -8.06 8.82
N LYS A 246 -20.32 -7.57 9.25
CA LYS A 246 -20.85 -6.34 8.68
C LYS A 246 -19.90 -5.24 9.15
N SER A 247 -19.29 -4.50 8.23
CA SER A 247 -18.64 -3.25 8.62
C SER A 247 -19.72 -2.40 9.30
N GLU A 248 -19.63 -2.27 10.62
CA GLU A 248 -20.52 -1.42 11.41
C GLU A 248 -20.19 0.05 11.24
N TYR A 249 -19.24 0.40 10.37
CA TYR A 249 -18.92 1.78 10.06
C TYR A 249 -19.88 2.32 8.99
N PRO A 250 -20.87 3.14 9.38
CA PRO A 250 -21.45 4.06 8.42
C PRO A 250 -20.33 5.01 7.97
N VAL A 251 -19.93 4.88 6.71
CA VAL A 251 -19.04 5.85 6.07
C VAL A 251 -19.88 7.10 5.84
N TYR A 252 -19.73 8.09 6.72
CA TYR A 252 -20.33 9.41 6.56
C TYR A 252 -19.35 10.29 5.79
N ASN A 253 -19.80 10.80 4.65
CA ASN A 253 -19.04 11.77 3.86
C ASN A 253 -19.48 13.18 4.29
N ASP A 254 -18.62 13.89 5.01
CA ASP A 254 -18.89 15.24 5.55
C ASP A 254 -18.84 16.33 4.46
N GLU A 255 -18.37 16.04 3.24
CA GLU A 255 -18.31 17.01 2.14
C GLU A 255 -19.69 17.34 1.52
N SER A 256 -20.76 16.68 1.96
CA SER A 256 -22.07 16.75 1.30
C SER A 256 -22.98 17.92 1.72
N ILE A 257 -22.54 18.80 2.62
CA ILE A 257 -23.35 19.94 3.08
C ILE A 257 -23.21 21.15 2.14
N ASP A 258 -22.05 21.34 1.52
CA ASP A 258 -21.79 22.56 0.73
C ASP A 258 -22.37 22.51 -0.70
N TYR A 259 -22.75 21.32 -1.20
CA TYR A 259 -23.29 21.16 -2.56
C TYR A 259 -24.82 21.24 -2.65
N VAL A 260 -25.54 21.27 -1.52
CA VAL A 260 -27.01 21.41 -1.52
C VAL A 260 -27.37 22.86 -1.25
N GLY A 261 -27.03 23.73 -2.19
CA GLY A 261 -27.53 25.10 -2.22
C GLY A 261 -29.06 25.09 -2.40
N LEU A 262 -29.78 25.30 -1.29
CA LEU A 262 -31.17 25.76 -1.07
C LEU A 262 -32.34 25.45 -2.03
N ALA A 263 -32.18 24.79 -3.17
CA ALA A 263 -33.18 24.78 -4.24
C ALA A 263 -33.73 23.40 -4.65
N ASP A 264 -33.15 22.27 -4.22
CA ASP A 264 -33.51 20.96 -4.79
C ASP A 264 -33.63 19.82 -3.77
N ALA A 265 -34.53 20.00 -2.80
CA ALA A 265 -34.83 18.99 -1.76
C ALA A 265 -35.36 17.65 -2.32
N THR A 266 -35.92 17.64 -3.54
CA THR A 266 -36.43 16.45 -4.22
C THR A 266 -35.31 15.59 -4.83
N ASN A 267 -34.17 16.19 -5.19
CA ASN A 267 -32.98 15.46 -5.65
C ASN A 267 -32.12 14.93 -4.49
N TYR A 268 -32.37 15.36 -3.25
CA TYR A 268 -31.60 14.96 -2.08
C TYR A 268 -31.61 13.44 -1.83
N GLN A 269 -32.70 12.73 -2.14
CA GLN A 269 -32.75 11.26 -1.98
C GLN A 269 -31.95 10.51 -3.06
N ASN A 270 -32.00 10.98 -4.31
CA ASN A 270 -31.20 10.43 -5.42
C ASN A 270 -29.71 10.76 -5.23
N ALA A 271 -29.41 11.98 -4.78
CA ALA A 271 -28.09 12.40 -4.37
C ALA A 271 -27.61 11.53 -3.19
N LYS A 272 -28.41 11.28 -2.14
CA LYS A 272 -28.03 10.37 -1.03
C LYS A 272 -27.65 8.96 -1.47
N GLN A 273 -28.27 8.45 -2.56
CA GLN A 273 -27.94 7.15 -3.13
C GLN A 273 -26.66 7.20 -3.98
N GLN A 274 -26.38 8.31 -4.67
CA GLN A 274 -25.13 8.54 -5.41
C GLN A 274 -23.94 8.96 -4.51
N ILE A 275 -24.21 9.61 -3.38
CA ILE A 275 -23.27 10.16 -2.38
C ILE A 275 -22.77 9.06 -1.41
N LYS A 276 -23.34 7.85 -1.47
CA LYS A 276 -22.74 6.63 -0.91
C LYS A 276 -21.58 6.11 -1.77
N LYS A 277 -20.88 6.96 -2.53
CA LYS A 277 -19.48 6.67 -2.89
C LYS A 277 -18.71 6.68 -1.58
N VAL A 278 -18.67 5.51 -0.93
CA VAL A 278 -17.67 5.19 0.09
C VAL A 278 -16.36 5.67 -0.50
N GLU A 279 -15.72 6.67 0.12
CA GLU A 279 -14.33 6.95 -0.19
C GLU A 279 -13.58 5.67 0.14
N MET A 280 -13.40 4.86 -0.89
CA MET A 280 -12.56 3.70 -0.81
C MET A 280 -11.17 4.25 -0.49
N PRO A 281 -10.52 3.76 0.57
CA PRO A 281 -9.15 4.17 0.83
C PRO A 281 -8.35 3.91 -0.44
N GLU A 282 -7.39 4.78 -0.72
CA GLU A 282 -6.48 4.54 -1.83
C GLU A 282 -5.90 3.12 -1.72
N LEU A 283 -5.88 2.40 -2.83
CA LEU A 283 -5.44 1.01 -2.88
C LEU A 283 -3.93 0.94 -2.72
N HIS A 284 -3.50 0.98 -1.46
CA HIS A 284 -2.14 0.70 -1.06
C HIS A 284 -2.10 -0.73 -0.55
N SER A 285 -1.19 -1.54 -1.07
CA SER A 285 -0.90 -2.83 -0.47
C SER A 285 0.59 -3.03 -0.31
N SER A 286 0.97 -3.76 0.72
CA SER A 286 2.32 -4.26 0.88
C SER A 286 2.21 -5.76 1.04
N VAL A 287 2.96 -6.45 0.21
CA VAL A 287 3.03 -7.91 0.19
C VAL A 287 4.43 -8.30 0.63
N SER A 288 4.52 -9.27 1.55
CA SER A 288 5.80 -9.81 1.95
C SER A 288 6.50 -10.48 0.77
N PRO A 289 7.84 -10.57 0.75
CA PRO A 289 8.56 -11.23 -0.36
C PRO A 289 8.15 -12.69 -0.57
N SER A 290 7.83 -13.39 0.51
CA SER A 290 7.29 -14.76 0.50
C SER A 290 5.82 -14.85 0.07
N SER A 291 5.14 -13.72 -0.16
CA SER A 291 3.69 -13.63 -0.35
C SER A 291 2.88 -14.27 0.80
N SER A 292 3.51 -14.43 1.96
CA SER A 292 2.90 -15.04 3.14
C SER A 292 2.04 -14.05 3.91
N THR A 293 2.29 -12.74 3.78
CA THR A 293 1.53 -11.70 4.45
C THR A 293 1.18 -10.61 3.46
N ILE A 294 -0.07 -10.19 3.43
CA ILE A 294 -0.54 -9.06 2.66
C ILE A 294 -1.16 -8.06 3.63
N VAL A 295 -0.84 -6.78 3.49
CA VAL A 295 -1.38 -5.68 4.30
C VAL A 295 -1.99 -4.64 3.38
N PHE A 296 -3.20 -4.18 3.69
CA PHE A 296 -3.86 -3.10 2.97
C PHE A 296 -4.76 -2.29 3.91
N PRO A 297 -4.95 -0.98 3.65
CA PRO A 297 -5.93 -0.19 4.37
C PRO A 297 -7.33 -0.69 4.01
N TYR A 298 -8.21 -0.77 5.01
CA TYR A 298 -9.58 -1.22 4.81
C TYR A 298 -10.59 -0.08 5.00
N ILE A 299 -10.39 0.75 6.01
CA ILE A 299 -11.23 1.93 6.30
C ILE A 299 -10.34 2.98 6.91
N LYS A 300 -10.19 4.17 6.31
CA LYS A 300 -9.47 5.36 6.81
C LYS A 300 -8.27 5.08 7.73
N ASN A 301 -8.53 4.84 9.02
CA ASN A 301 -7.57 4.57 10.10
C ASN A 301 -7.45 3.08 10.49
N LYS A 302 -7.75 2.15 9.59
CA LYS A 302 -7.72 0.70 9.85
C LYS A 302 -7.05 -0.02 8.71
N PHE A 303 -6.21 -0.99 9.03
CA PHE A 303 -5.63 -1.90 8.06
C PHE A 303 -5.98 -3.35 8.39
N ILE A 304 -6.01 -4.18 7.35
CA ILE A 304 -6.20 -5.62 7.46
C ILE A 304 -4.92 -6.31 7.05
N THR A 305 -4.61 -7.42 7.71
CA THR A 305 -3.59 -8.36 7.28
C THR A 305 -4.19 -9.69 6.89
N LEU A 306 -3.67 -10.25 5.80
CA LEU A 306 -3.95 -11.59 5.32
C LEU A 306 -2.68 -12.42 5.44
N ASP A 307 -2.66 -13.36 6.37
CA ASP A 307 -1.52 -14.22 6.62
C ASP A 307 -1.79 -15.64 6.09
N PHE A 308 -1.03 -16.07 5.09
CA PHE A 308 -1.12 -17.40 4.50
C PHE A 308 -0.65 -18.48 5.48
N THR A 309 -1.40 -19.58 5.51
CA THR A 309 -1.02 -20.82 6.18
C THR A 309 -1.60 -22.02 5.44
N ASP A 310 -0.84 -23.10 5.38
CA ASP A 310 -1.25 -24.40 4.85
C ASP A 310 -1.56 -25.41 5.99
N ARG A 311 -1.50 -24.97 7.24
CA ARG A 311 -1.71 -25.81 8.44
C ARG A 311 -3.19 -26.02 8.76
N ILE A 312 -3.92 -26.54 7.78
CA ILE A 312 -5.35 -26.86 7.89
C ILE A 312 -5.60 -27.89 9.01
N ASP A 313 -4.62 -28.77 9.26
CA ASP A 313 -4.63 -29.73 10.37
C ASP A 313 -4.79 -29.07 11.74
N ILE A 314 -4.24 -27.86 11.91
CA ILE A 314 -4.35 -27.06 13.14
C ILE A 314 -5.67 -26.30 13.16
N LEU A 315 -6.01 -25.65 12.05
CA LEU A 315 -7.24 -24.85 11.94
C LEU A 315 -8.51 -25.68 12.15
N MET A 316 -8.50 -26.97 11.77
CA MET A 316 -9.60 -27.89 12.05
C MET A 316 -9.83 -28.14 13.55
N ARG A 317 -8.82 -27.89 14.40
CA ARG A 317 -8.91 -28.05 15.86
C ARG A 317 -9.50 -26.82 16.53
N ILE A 318 -9.43 -25.65 15.89
CA ILE A 318 -9.95 -24.38 16.43
C ILE A 318 -11.37 -24.18 15.89
N LYS A 319 -12.37 -24.19 16.78
CA LYS A 319 -13.78 -24.24 16.36
C LYS A 319 -14.16 -23.05 15.46
N LYS A 320 -13.73 -21.83 15.83
CA LYS A 320 -14.03 -20.58 15.10
C LYS A 320 -13.39 -20.55 13.70
N GLU A 321 -12.17 -21.08 13.57
CA GLU A 321 -11.44 -21.07 12.29
C GLU A 321 -11.84 -22.25 11.39
N ARG A 322 -12.24 -23.39 11.96
CA ARG A 322 -12.77 -24.53 11.20
C ARG A 322 -14.00 -24.16 10.36
N GLU A 323 -14.90 -23.35 10.91
CA GLU A 323 -16.10 -22.89 10.20
C GLU A 323 -15.79 -21.97 9.02
N ARG A 324 -14.58 -21.39 9.03
CA ARG A 324 -14.03 -20.41 8.11
C ARG A 324 -13.15 -21.01 7.01
N LEU A 325 -12.77 -22.29 7.13
CA LEU A 325 -11.94 -22.99 6.15
C LEU A 325 -12.59 -23.02 4.76
N TYR A 326 -11.77 -22.86 3.72
CA TYR A 326 -12.24 -22.98 2.35
C TYR A 326 -12.58 -24.43 2.04
N SER A 327 -13.81 -24.68 1.60
CA SER A 327 -14.33 -26.03 1.42
C SER A 327 -14.61 -26.34 -0.04
N ASN A 328 -14.07 -27.44 -0.55
CA ASN A 328 -14.54 -28.04 -1.79
C ASN A 328 -15.80 -28.87 -1.51
N ASN A 329 -16.82 -28.73 -2.36
CA ASN A 329 -18.01 -29.58 -2.39
C ASN A 329 -18.82 -29.62 -1.07
N GLY A 330 -19.14 -28.46 -0.50
CA GLY A 330 -20.07 -28.39 0.65
C GLY A 330 -19.53 -29.01 1.95
N ARG A 331 -18.28 -28.69 2.31
CA ARG A 331 -17.55 -29.08 3.54
C ARG A 331 -17.08 -30.53 3.61
N LYS A 332 -17.09 -31.26 2.49
CA LYS A 332 -16.54 -32.63 2.44
C LYS A 332 -15.01 -32.67 2.44
N SER A 333 -14.38 -31.63 1.92
CA SER A 333 -12.93 -31.48 1.85
C SER A 333 -12.57 -30.01 1.95
N PHE A 334 -11.38 -29.69 2.48
CA PHE A 334 -10.89 -28.32 2.59
C PHE A 334 -9.73 -28.08 1.61
N LEU A 335 -9.59 -26.85 1.11
CA LEU A 335 -8.41 -26.46 0.36
C LEU A 335 -7.20 -26.42 1.28
N ASN A 336 -6.02 -26.73 0.74
CA ASN A 336 -4.76 -26.71 1.48
C ASN A 336 -4.15 -25.30 1.52
N GLU A 337 -5.00 -24.29 1.64
CA GLU A 337 -4.63 -22.89 1.74
C GLU A 337 -5.60 -22.20 2.69
N TYR A 338 -5.11 -21.27 3.49
CA TYR A 338 -5.93 -20.45 4.35
C TYR A 338 -5.27 -19.10 4.53
N TYR A 339 -6.03 -18.03 4.32
CA TYR A 339 -5.59 -16.70 4.72
C TYR A 339 -6.26 -16.36 6.05
N TYR A 340 -5.44 -16.20 7.07
CA TYR A 340 -5.87 -15.73 8.37
C TYR A 340 -6.00 -14.22 8.35
N TRP A 341 -7.19 -13.72 8.71
CA TRP A 341 -7.53 -12.31 8.61
C TRP A 341 -7.43 -11.65 9.98
N GLN A 342 -6.66 -10.57 10.12
CA GLN A 342 -6.63 -9.74 11.32
C GLN A 342 -6.85 -8.28 10.93
N GLY A 343 -7.73 -7.60 11.67
CA GLY A 343 -8.00 -6.17 11.48
C GLY A 343 -7.36 -5.39 12.62
N TYR A 344 -6.76 -4.25 12.30
CA TYR A 344 -6.08 -3.39 13.24
C TYR A 344 -6.61 -1.97 13.11
N GLU A 345 -6.80 -1.32 14.25
CA GLU A 345 -7.09 0.10 14.33
C GLU A 345 -5.77 0.84 14.52
N THR A 346 -5.54 1.86 13.70
CA THR A 346 -4.46 2.81 13.87
C THR A 346 -4.97 4.03 14.63
N VAL A 347 -4.08 5.01 14.79
CA VAL A 347 -4.45 6.35 15.26
C VAL A 347 -5.45 6.97 14.28
N ASP A 348 -6.33 7.86 14.76
CA ASP A 348 -7.41 8.53 14.00
C ASP A 348 -6.92 9.42 12.85
N ALA A 349 -6.30 8.80 11.85
CA ALA A 349 -5.71 9.43 10.69
C ALA A 349 -5.86 8.50 9.48
N GLU A 350 -6.08 9.09 8.31
CA GLU A 350 -6.12 8.34 7.06
C GLU A 350 -4.74 7.77 6.71
N ILE A 351 -4.69 6.48 6.35
CA ILE A 351 -3.48 5.79 5.87
C ILE A 351 -3.18 6.25 4.44
N LYS A 352 -2.02 6.90 4.24
CA LYS A 352 -1.54 7.36 2.92
C LYS A 352 -0.53 6.41 2.28
N GLY A 353 -0.02 5.45 3.04
CA GLY A 353 0.78 4.37 2.50
C GLY A 353 1.35 3.47 3.58
N LEU A 354 1.87 2.33 3.15
CA LEU A 354 2.35 1.29 4.02
C LEU A 354 3.44 0.47 3.34
N GLN A 355 4.28 -0.15 4.15
CA GLN A 355 5.38 -0.97 3.67
C GLN A 355 5.83 -1.97 4.72
N GLN A 356 5.97 -3.23 4.33
CA GLN A 356 6.57 -4.27 5.15
C GLN A 356 8.07 -4.41 4.88
N ASN A 357 8.78 -4.90 5.88
CA ASN A 357 10.17 -5.34 5.68
C ASN A 357 10.24 -6.77 5.11
N ASP A 358 11.45 -7.21 4.80
CA ASP A 358 11.69 -8.49 4.10
C ASP A 358 11.20 -9.71 4.86
N LYS A 359 11.25 -9.67 6.20
CA LYS A 359 10.84 -10.77 7.07
C LYS A 359 9.35 -10.74 7.40
N ALA A 360 8.63 -9.72 6.94
CA ALA A 360 7.23 -9.44 7.29
C ALA A 360 6.98 -9.37 8.81
N ASP A 361 8.01 -9.04 9.58
CA ASP A 361 7.95 -8.87 11.04
C ASP A 361 7.92 -7.39 11.44
N MET A 362 8.14 -6.46 10.50
CA MET A 362 7.92 -5.03 10.68
C MET A 362 7.04 -4.43 9.58
N LEU A 363 6.24 -3.44 9.96
CA LEU A 363 5.34 -2.69 9.09
C LEU A 363 5.49 -1.21 9.40
N ALA A 364 5.85 -0.41 8.39
CA ALA A 364 5.79 1.03 8.42
C ALA A 364 4.48 1.47 7.79
N LEU A 365 3.79 2.40 8.44
CA LEU A 365 2.54 2.98 7.98
C LEU A 365 2.64 4.49 8.14
N TRP A 366 2.33 5.25 7.09
CA TRP A 366 2.29 6.70 7.17
C TRP A 366 0.92 7.27 6.85
N THR A 367 0.62 8.40 7.48
CA THR A 367 -0.73 8.97 7.51
C THR A 367 -0.79 10.38 6.93
N GLU A 368 -2.01 10.89 6.73
CA GLU A 368 -2.28 12.27 6.31
C GLU A 368 -1.62 13.33 7.21
N PHE A 369 -1.37 13.01 8.49
CA PHE A 369 -0.68 13.90 9.42
C PHE A 369 0.85 13.77 9.40
N ASN A 370 1.38 13.05 8.42
CA ASN A 370 2.82 12.92 8.21
C ASN A 370 3.58 12.29 9.39
N TYR A 371 2.89 11.41 10.12
CA TYR A 371 3.49 10.47 11.06
C TYR A 371 3.90 9.19 10.33
N VAL A 372 4.96 8.54 10.79
CA VAL A 372 5.28 7.15 10.41
C VAL A 372 5.17 6.28 11.65
N TYR A 373 4.22 5.34 11.65
CA TYR A 373 4.03 4.34 12.68
C TYR A 373 4.76 3.06 12.28
N ILE A 374 5.59 2.55 13.19
CA ILE A 374 6.32 1.30 13.01
C ILE A 374 5.69 0.26 13.93
N TYR A 375 5.11 -0.77 13.31
CA TYR A 375 4.58 -1.93 13.98
C TYR A 375 5.57 -3.08 13.87
N GLY A 376 5.69 -3.86 14.94
CA GLY A 376 6.48 -5.08 14.99
C GLY A 376 5.62 -6.29 15.32
N ARG A 377 6.01 -7.46 14.81
CA ARG A 377 5.48 -8.78 15.16
C ARG A 377 6.56 -9.57 15.87
N LYS A 378 6.64 -9.40 17.19
CA LYS A 378 7.48 -10.26 18.03
C LYS A 378 6.61 -11.35 18.63
N LYS A 379 6.97 -12.62 18.44
CA LYS A 379 6.45 -13.68 19.31
C LYS A 379 6.86 -13.29 20.72
N GLN A 380 5.91 -13.19 21.64
CA GLN A 380 6.21 -12.83 23.02
C GLN A 380 7.26 -13.81 23.55
N GLU A 381 8.50 -13.34 23.70
CA GLU A 381 9.44 -14.04 24.57
C GLU A 381 8.80 -14.05 25.95
N HIS A 382 8.77 -15.22 26.60
CA HIS A 382 8.25 -15.34 27.95
C HIS A 382 8.99 -14.35 28.86
N LYS A 383 8.41 -13.16 29.06
CA LYS A 383 8.88 -12.24 30.09
C LYS A 383 8.71 -12.97 31.43
N PRO A 384 9.72 -12.95 32.31
CA PRO A 384 9.56 -13.51 33.64
C PRO A 384 8.36 -12.83 34.31
N GLU A 385 7.44 -13.65 34.82
CA GLU A 385 6.12 -13.21 35.30
C GLU A 385 6.25 -12.09 36.35
N SER A 386 5.77 -10.89 36.02
CA SER A 386 5.47 -9.87 37.02
C SER A 386 4.07 -10.11 37.60
N MET A 387 3.80 -9.69 38.85
CA MET A 387 2.49 -9.89 39.49
C MET A 387 1.31 -9.29 38.70
N LEU A 388 1.55 -8.25 37.89
CA LEU A 388 0.54 -7.66 37.00
C LEU A 388 0.12 -8.63 35.88
N GLY A 389 1.06 -9.42 35.34
CA GLY A 389 0.78 -10.40 34.29
C GLY A 389 -0.12 -11.57 34.74
N LYS A 390 -0.23 -11.84 36.05
CA LYS A 390 -1.15 -12.87 36.57
C LYS A 390 -2.61 -12.40 36.61
N ILE A 391 -2.83 -11.11 36.85
CA ILE A 391 -4.18 -10.52 36.89
C ILE A 391 -4.72 -10.39 35.46
N ASP A 392 -3.89 -9.92 34.52
CA ASP A 392 -4.26 -9.83 33.10
C ASP A 392 -4.61 -11.21 32.51
N ARG A 393 -3.80 -12.24 32.80
CA ARG A 393 -4.09 -13.63 32.40
C ARG A 393 -5.39 -14.16 32.99
N TRP A 394 -5.73 -13.76 34.21
CA TRP A 394 -6.94 -14.19 34.88
C TRP A 394 -8.19 -13.53 34.28
N ILE A 395 -8.08 -12.25 33.93
CA ILE A 395 -9.13 -11.50 33.22
C ILE A 395 -9.33 -12.07 31.81
N ASP A 396 -8.24 -12.33 31.07
CA ASP A 396 -8.30 -12.98 29.76
C ASP A 396 -8.87 -14.39 29.84
N TYR A 397 -8.49 -15.19 30.84
CA TYR A 397 -9.02 -16.54 31.03
C TYR A 397 -10.53 -16.53 31.31
N TRP A 398 -11.04 -15.56 32.06
CA TRP A 398 -12.46 -15.43 32.37
C TRP A 398 -13.30 -14.86 31.21
N LEU A 399 -12.72 -13.98 30.39
CA LEU A 399 -13.41 -13.33 29.29
C LEU A 399 -13.24 -14.04 27.94
N SER A 400 -12.25 -14.93 27.82
CA SER A 400 -12.00 -15.64 26.57
C SER A 400 -12.91 -16.85 26.41
N GLU A 401 -13.66 -16.91 25.32
CA GLU A 401 -14.42 -18.10 24.89
C GLU A 401 -13.51 -19.23 24.34
N THR A 402 -12.20 -19.02 24.31
CA THR A 402 -11.19 -19.90 23.71
C THR A 402 -10.60 -20.84 24.74
N SER A 403 -10.52 -22.13 24.42
CA SER A 403 -9.91 -23.13 25.29
C SER A 403 -8.38 -22.94 25.42
N GLU A 404 -7.76 -23.43 26.50
CA GLU A 404 -6.30 -23.36 26.66
C GLU A 404 -5.53 -24.05 25.52
N GLU A 405 -6.09 -25.14 24.98
CA GLU A 405 -5.51 -25.83 23.83
C GLU A 405 -5.56 -24.96 22.57
N GLU A 406 -6.70 -24.30 22.30
CA GLU A 406 -6.82 -23.34 21.20
C GLU A 406 -5.83 -22.18 21.37
N ARG A 407 -5.70 -21.63 22.59
CA ARG A 407 -4.74 -20.54 22.85
C ARG A 407 -3.30 -20.96 22.60
N LYS A 408 -2.90 -22.16 23.03
CA LYS A 408 -1.56 -22.70 22.75
C LYS A 408 -1.33 -22.90 21.24
N LEU A 409 -2.34 -23.37 20.52
CA LEU A 409 -2.24 -23.50 19.06
C LEU A 409 -2.12 -22.14 18.39
N GLU A 410 -2.87 -21.14 18.83
CA GLU A 410 -2.77 -19.76 18.36
C GLU A 410 -1.39 -19.18 18.63
N GLU A 411 -0.90 -19.20 19.88
CA GLU A 411 0.43 -18.70 20.26
C GLU A 411 1.57 -19.37 19.47
N THR A 412 1.43 -20.67 19.15
CA THR A 412 2.48 -21.44 18.49
C THR A 412 2.50 -21.22 16.98
N TYR A 413 1.33 -21.29 16.34
CA TYR A 413 1.22 -21.45 14.89
C TYR A 413 0.66 -20.23 14.17
N PHE A 414 -0.01 -19.31 14.87
CA PHE A 414 -0.54 -18.12 14.24
C PHE A 414 0.51 -17.01 14.21
N PRO A 415 0.44 -16.10 13.23
CA PRO A 415 1.29 -14.92 13.22
C PRO A 415 1.06 -14.11 14.49
N ALA A 416 2.14 -13.59 15.07
CA ALA A 416 2.04 -12.67 16.19
C ALA A 416 1.26 -11.41 15.75
N PRO A 417 0.43 -10.82 16.63
CA PRO A 417 -0.28 -9.61 16.29
C PRO A 417 0.69 -8.44 16.08
N TRP A 418 0.33 -7.49 15.20
CA TRP A 418 1.07 -6.24 15.09
C TRP A 418 0.96 -5.44 16.38
N GLN A 419 2.10 -5.01 16.91
CA GLN A 419 2.19 -4.12 18.06
C GLN A 419 2.90 -2.85 17.64
N LEU A 420 2.34 -1.70 18.00
CA LEU A 420 2.98 -0.41 17.73
C LEU A 420 4.28 -0.34 18.56
N GLU A 421 5.43 -0.33 17.91
CA GLU A 421 6.71 -0.22 18.58
C GLU A 421 7.18 1.23 18.66
N MET A 422 6.83 2.04 17.65
CA MET A 422 7.38 3.37 17.49
C MET A 422 6.49 4.26 16.64
N ALA A 423 6.52 5.57 16.93
CA ALA A 423 5.94 6.61 16.09
C ALA A 423 7.02 7.68 15.80
N ILE A 424 7.20 7.98 14.52
CA ILE A 424 8.10 9.03 14.03
C ILE A 424 7.23 10.25 13.71
N SER A 425 7.42 11.31 14.47
CA SER A 425 6.69 12.56 14.29
C SER A 425 7.11 13.29 13.00
N PRO A 426 6.22 14.13 12.43
CA PRO A 426 6.58 14.99 11.32
C PRO A 426 7.71 15.95 11.68
N ILE A 427 8.67 16.08 10.76
CA ILE A 427 9.70 17.11 10.84
C ILE A 427 9.08 18.41 10.35
N LYS A 428 9.02 19.40 11.24
CA LYS A 428 8.64 20.77 10.88
C LYS A 428 9.86 21.50 10.32
N ASP A 429 9.67 22.26 9.26
CA ASP A 429 10.72 23.15 8.77
C ASP A 429 10.93 24.35 9.72
N ILE A 430 11.85 25.25 9.36
CA ILE A 430 12.16 26.46 10.12
C ILE A 430 10.95 27.41 10.29
N TYR A 431 9.90 27.25 9.48
CA TYR A 431 8.66 28.02 9.51
C TYR A 431 7.51 27.26 10.18
N GLY A 432 7.76 26.06 10.71
CA GLY A 432 6.74 25.22 11.33
C GLY A 432 5.88 24.43 10.34
N VAL A 433 6.15 24.50 9.04
CA VAL A 433 5.41 23.80 7.99
C VAL A 433 5.81 22.33 8.00
N VAL A 434 4.81 21.46 8.01
CA VAL A 434 4.99 20.01 7.91
C VAL A 434 4.99 19.63 6.44
N LYS A 435 6.04 18.93 6.01
CA LYS A 435 6.13 18.41 4.64
C LYS A 435 5.50 17.03 4.52
N ASP A 436 4.75 16.84 3.43
CA ASP A 436 4.06 15.59 3.15
C ASP A 436 5.02 14.42 2.95
N ILE A 437 4.73 13.26 3.53
CA ILE A 437 5.52 12.05 3.30
C ILE A 437 5.21 11.52 1.91
N GLY A 438 6.22 11.51 1.04
CA GLY A 438 6.12 10.83 -0.24
C GLY A 438 6.18 9.32 -0.10
N THR A 439 7.16 8.82 0.66
CA THR A 439 7.40 7.38 0.82
C THR A 439 8.25 7.10 2.06
N ALA A 440 8.06 5.92 2.64
CA ALA A 440 9.01 5.30 3.56
C ALA A 440 9.64 4.04 2.91
N LEU A 441 10.89 3.72 3.27
CA LEU A 441 11.61 2.52 2.82
C LEU A 441 12.32 1.83 3.98
N PHE A 442 12.05 0.55 4.25
CA PHE A 442 12.93 -0.28 5.07
C PHE A 442 14.17 -0.71 4.29
N TRP A 443 15.33 -0.71 4.93
CA TRP A 443 16.52 -1.36 4.41
C TRP A 443 17.36 -1.97 5.52
N SER A 444 18.21 -2.95 5.19
CA SER A 444 19.20 -3.52 6.10
C SER A 444 20.61 -3.34 5.57
N ASP A 445 21.59 -3.18 6.47
CA ASP A 445 23.01 -3.26 6.12
C ASP A 445 23.53 -4.70 6.17
N ASP A 446 24.78 -4.93 5.74
CA ASP A 446 25.42 -6.26 5.78
C ASP A 446 25.60 -6.82 7.21
N ARG A 447 25.31 -6.02 8.24
CA ARG A 447 25.35 -6.40 9.66
C ARG A 447 23.95 -6.66 10.24
N ASP A 448 22.94 -6.81 9.37
CA ASP A 448 21.53 -6.98 9.73
C ASP A 448 20.92 -5.82 10.54
N ALA A 449 21.58 -4.65 10.60
CA ALA A 449 20.98 -3.48 11.22
C ALA A 449 19.86 -2.95 10.32
N GLN A 450 18.67 -2.74 10.89
CA GLN A 450 17.50 -2.26 10.15
C GLN A 450 17.38 -0.74 10.24
N TYR A 451 17.09 -0.12 9.11
CA TYR A 451 16.95 1.32 8.94
C TYR A 451 15.65 1.64 8.22
N ILE A 452 15.14 2.85 8.45
CA ILE A 452 13.99 3.39 7.73
C ILE A 452 14.33 4.73 7.08
N CYS A 453 14.08 4.85 5.77
CA CYS A 453 14.19 6.09 5.03
C CYS A 453 12.81 6.72 4.98
N ARG A 454 12.72 8.03 5.16
CA ARG A 454 11.52 8.82 4.85
C ARG A 454 11.94 9.93 3.91
N LEU A 455 11.20 10.11 2.83
CA LEU A 455 11.29 11.31 1.99
C LEU A 455 10.01 12.13 2.06
N SER A 456 10.19 13.43 2.09
CA SER A 456 9.08 14.38 2.06
C SER A 456 8.98 15.08 0.71
N LEU A 457 7.74 15.34 0.27
CA LEU A 457 7.41 16.23 -0.85
C LEU A 457 7.73 17.68 -0.46
N ASN A 458 8.13 18.49 -1.43
CA ASN A 458 8.51 19.89 -1.22
C ASN A 458 7.34 20.84 -1.46
#